data_AF-A0A2G2ZUF9-F1
#
_entry.id   AF-A0A2G2ZUF9-F1
#
_cell.length_a   1.000
_cell.length_b   1.000
_cell.length_c   1.000
_cell.angle_alpha   90.00
_cell.angle_beta   90.00
_cell.angle_gamma   90.00
#
_symmetry.space_group_name_H-M   'P 1'
#
loop_
_entity.id
_entity.type
_entity.pdbx_description
1 polymer ?
#
loop_
_entity_poly.entity_id
_entity_poly.type
_entity_poly.pdbx_seq_one_letter_code
_entity_poly.pdbx_strand_id
1 'polypeptide(L)'
;MGLKRMAKEVLGKVMEKPLNVTLSKWDAEELVYEQIEYAAIDAFVSFEIGKNLFNSIWERQREIEIHRRTVVKRENLNCHYQLQLLLLQHTQGMFPTLALY
;
A
#
# COMPACT_ATOMS: atom_id res chain seq x y z
N MET A 1 -2.69 -14.46 16.11
CA MET A 1 -3.67 -13.34 16.20
C MET A 1 -5.04 -13.89 15.85
N GLY A 2 -6.11 -13.56 16.58
CA GLY A 2 -7.47 -14.06 16.28
C GLY A 2 -8.36 -13.00 15.60
N LEU A 3 -9.46 -13.43 14.96
CA LEU A 3 -10.36 -12.54 14.20
C LEU A 3 -10.84 -11.33 15.01
N LYS A 4 -11.30 -11.55 16.25
CA LYS A 4 -11.72 -10.47 17.16
C LYS A 4 -10.63 -9.42 17.39
N ARG A 5 -9.37 -9.85 17.55
CA ARG A 5 -8.25 -8.93 17.72
C ARG A 5 -7.94 -8.21 16.41
N MET A 6 -7.96 -8.90 15.28
CA MET A 6 -7.73 -8.28 13.97
C MET A 6 -8.80 -7.24 13.62
N ALA A 7 -10.08 -7.49 13.94
CA ALA A 7 -11.15 -6.51 13.77
C ALA A 7 -10.86 -5.21 14.54
N LYS A 8 -10.31 -5.31 15.75
CA LYS A 8 -9.91 -4.14 16.54
C LYS A 8 -8.71 -3.42 15.92
N GLU A 9 -7.64 -4.15 15.62
CA GLU A 9 -6.37 -3.55 15.16
C GLU A 9 -6.46 -2.99 13.73
N VAL A 10 -7.21 -3.66 12.84
CA VAL A 10 -7.29 -3.29 11.42
C VAL A 10 -8.48 -2.39 11.12
N LEU A 11 -9.64 -2.66 11.72
CA LEU A 11 -10.88 -1.92 11.43
C LEU A 11 -11.29 -0.95 12.53
N GLY A 12 -10.63 -0.97 13.70
CA GLY A 12 -11.05 -0.19 14.87
C GLY A 12 -12.39 -0.62 15.45
N LYS A 13 -12.85 -1.85 15.16
CA LYS A 13 -14.17 -2.35 15.59
C LYS A 13 -14.04 -3.38 16.71
N VAL A 14 -14.91 -3.27 17.70
CA VAL A 14 -15.08 -4.29 18.75
C VAL A 14 -16.03 -5.34 18.24
N MET A 15 -15.62 -6.60 18.35
CA MET A 15 -16.38 -7.74 17.88
C MET A 15 -16.66 -8.67 19.06
N GLU A 16 -17.93 -8.90 19.33
CA GLU A 16 -18.34 -9.86 20.37
C GLU A 16 -18.22 -11.29 19.85
N LYS A 17 -17.86 -12.21 20.75
CA LYS A 17 -17.86 -13.64 20.47
C LYS A 17 -18.59 -14.34 21.62
N PRO A 18 -19.93 -14.27 21.65
CA PRO A 18 -20.72 -14.92 22.68
C PRO A 18 -20.40 -16.42 22.73
N LEU A 19 -20.04 -16.93 23.91
CA LEU A 19 -19.61 -18.32 24.08
C LEU A 19 -20.76 -19.31 23.84
N ASN A 20 -21.98 -18.94 24.21
CA ASN A 20 -23.18 -19.75 23.96
C ASN A 20 -23.41 -19.99 22.46
N VAL A 21 -23.06 -19.04 21.59
CA VAL A 21 -23.15 -19.23 20.13
C VAL A 21 -21.88 -19.91 19.60
N THR A 22 -20.71 -19.48 20.05
CA THR A 22 -19.42 -20.03 19.59
C THR A 22 -19.30 -21.54 19.87
N LEU A 23 -19.82 -22.00 21.01
CA LEU A 23 -19.81 -23.40 21.43
C LEU A 23 -21.18 -24.10 21.24
N SER A 24 -22.08 -23.51 20.45
CA SER A 24 -23.38 -24.10 20.14
C SER A 24 -23.25 -25.32 19.21
N LYS A 25 -24.37 -26.00 18.97
CA LYS A 25 -24.45 -27.16 18.07
C LYS A 25 -24.39 -26.72 16.60
N TRP A 26 -23.19 -26.50 16.08
CA TRP A 26 -22.95 -26.08 14.69
C TRP A 26 -23.17 -27.20 13.66
N ASP A 27 -23.26 -28.44 14.12
CA ASP A 27 -23.59 -29.63 13.35
C ASP A 27 -25.10 -29.97 13.40
N ALA A 28 -25.94 -29.03 13.85
CA ALA A 28 -27.38 -29.19 13.77
C ALA A 28 -27.86 -29.20 12.31
N GLU A 29 -28.96 -29.91 12.04
CA GLU A 29 -29.58 -29.98 10.71
C GLU A 29 -30.02 -28.60 10.20
N GLU A 30 -30.53 -27.76 11.11
CA GLU A 30 -30.88 -26.37 10.86
C GLU A 30 -30.19 -25.46 11.88
N LEU A 31 -29.65 -24.34 11.42
CA LEU A 31 -29.04 -23.33 12.27
C LEU A 31 -30.09 -22.35 12.79
N VAL A 32 -29.94 -21.93 14.05
CA VAL A 32 -30.76 -20.84 14.59
C VAL A 32 -30.26 -19.49 14.11
N TYR A 33 -31.12 -18.48 14.20
CA TYR A 33 -30.82 -17.12 13.72
C TYR A 33 -29.48 -16.58 14.27
N GLU A 34 -29.21 -16.78 15.56
CA GLU A 34 -28.00 -16.30 16.22
C GLU A 34 -26.73 -16.95 15.65
N GLN A 35 -26.80 -18.22 15.24
CA GLN A 35 -25.69 -18.92 14.58
C GLN A 35 -25.47 -18.36 13.17
N ILE A 36 -26.56 -18.13 12.42
CA ILE A 36 -26.49 -17.56 11.07
C ILE A 36 -25.89 -16.15 11.11
N GLU A 37 -26.39 -15.31 12.01
CA GLU A 37 -25.90 -13.94 12.20
C GLU A 37 -24.42 -13.94 12.60
N TYR A 38 -24.03 -14.78 13.56
CA TYR A 38 -22.64 -14.92 13.99
C TYR A 38 -21.73 -15.33 12.82
N ALA A 39 -22.11 -16.34 12.05
CA ALA A 39 -21.32 -16.82 10.92
C ALA A 39 -21.20 -15.77 9.81
N ALA A 40 -22.29 -15.06 9.51
CA ALA A 40 -22.28 -13.97 8.54
C ALA A 40 -21.38 -12.81 8.97
N ILE A 41 -21.40 -12.43 10.26
CA ILE A 41 -20.52 -11.40 10.81
C ILE A 41 -19.06 -11.85 10.72
N ASP A 42 -18.74 -13.10 11.10
CA ASP A 42 -17.37 -13.64 11.01
C ASP A 42 -16.84 -13.57 9.57
N ALA A 43 -17.67 -13.93 8.58
CA ALA A 43 -17.32 -13.87 7.16
C ALA A 43 -17.13 -12.43 6.67
N PHE A 44 -18.08 -11.54 6.97
CA PHE A 44 -18.04 -10.15 6.55
C PHE A 44 -16.83 -9.41 7.12
N VAL A 45 -16.58 -9.56 8.42
CA VAL A 45 -15.43 -8.92 9.09
C VAL A 45 -14.12 -9.43 8.52
N SER A 46 -14.01 -10.72 8.22
CA SER A 46 -12.83 -11.30 7.58
C SER A 46 -12.55 -10.68 6.20
N PHE A 47 -13.60 -10.49 5.39
CA PHE A 47 -13.50 -9.79 4.10
C PHE A 47 -13.02 -8.35 4.26
N GLU A 48 -13.65 -7.58 5.16
CA GLU A 48 -13.28 -6.17 5.39
C GLU A 48 -11.84 -6.01 5.89
N ILE A 49 -11.37 -6.92 6.76
CA ILE A 49 -9.96 -6.97 7.19
C ILE A 49 -9.05 -7.17 5.99
N GLY A 50 -9.32 -8.19 5.16
CA GLY A 50 -8.53 -8.50 3.98
C GLY A 50 -8.45 -7.32 3.01
N LYS A 51 -9.60 -6.69 2.73
CA LYS A 51 -9.69 -5.50 1.87
C LYS A 51 -8.87 -4.32 2.39
N ASN A 52 -8.98 -4.00 3.68
CA ASN A 52 -8.22 -2.89 4.28
C ASN A 52 -6.71 -3.16 4.26
N LEU A 53 -6.29 -4.38 4.59
CA LEU A 53 -4.88 -4.76 4.53
C LEU A 53 -4.34 -4.66 3.10
N PHE A 54 -5.08 -5.19 2.13
CA PHE A 54 -4.69 -5.13 0.72
C PHE A 54 -4.54 -3.69 0.23
N ASN A 55 -5.50 -2.82 0.54
CA ASN A 55 -5.43 -1.40 0.19
C ASN A 55 -4.21 -0.73 0.84
N SER A 56 -3.95 -0.99 2.12
CA SER A 56 -2.79 -0.42 2.82
C SER A 56 -1.44 -0.85 2.24
N ILE A 57 -1.37 -2.08 1.70
CA ILE A 57 -0.17 -2.59 1.02
C ILE A 57 -0.02 -1.88 -0.32
N TRP A 58 -1.12 -1.77 -1.09
CA TRP A 58 -1.12 -1.10 -2.37
C TRP A 58 -0.74 0.39 -2.28
N GLU A 59 -1.25 1.10 -1.29
CA GLU A 59 -0.93 2.51 -1.02
C GLU A 59 0.56 2.69 -0.71
N ARG A 60 1.11 1.87 0.21
CA ARG A 60 2.54 1.88 0.52
C ARG A 60 3.40 1.58 -0.72
N GLN A 61 3.02 0.60 -1.53
CA GLN A 61 3.73 0.26 -2.75
C GLN A 61 3.71 1.42 -3.75
N ARG A 62 2.56 2.09 -3.89
CA ARG A 62 2.38 3.25 -4.76
C ARG A 62 3.26 4.42 -4.32
N GLU A 63 3.32 4.72 -3.03
CA GLU A 63 4.18 5.78 -2.48
C GLU A 63 5.67 5.51 -2.76
N ILE A 64 6.11 4.27 -2.54
CA ILE A 64 7.50 3.85 -2.84
C ILE A 64 7.81 4.00 -4.33
N GLU A 65 6.89 3.58 -5.20
CA GLU A 65 7.10 3.67 -6.65
C GLU A 65 7.11 5.14 -7.13
N ILE A 66 6.24 5.99 -6.60
CA ILE A 66 6.25 7.44 -6.87
C ILE A 66 7.59 8.04 -6.42
N HIS A 67 8.03 7.73 -5.20
CA HIS A 67 9.30 8.22 -4.67
C HIS A 67 10.49 7.74 -5.51
N ARG A 68 10.53 6.46 -5.90
CA ARG A 68 11.57 5.93 -6.78
C ARG A 68 11.59 6.66 -8.12
N ARG A 69 10.43 6.87 -8.75
CA ARG A 69 10.34 7.58 -10.03
C ARG A 69 10.80 9.04 -9.93
N THR A 70 10.45 9.73 -8.85
CA THR A 70 10.88 11.13 -8.65
C THR A 70 12.38 11.23 -8.41
N VAL A 71 12.98 10.29 -7.66
CA VAL A 71 14.44 10.19 -7.47
C VAL A 71 15.14 9.95 -8.82
N VAL A 72 14.73 8.93 -9.58
CA VAL A 72 15.33 8.62 -10.90
C VAL A 72 15.19 9.80 -11.86
N LYS A 73 14.04 10.49 -11.88
CA LYS A 73 13.85 11.68 -12.72
C LYS A 73 14.82 12.80 -12.34
N ARG A 74 15.02 13.03 -11.02
CA ARG A 74 15.98 14.02 -10.51
C ARG A 74 17.42 13.66 -10.86
N GLU A 75 17.80 12.39 -10.72
CA GLU A 75 19.12 11.89 -11.10
C GLU A 75 19.39 12.05 -12.60
N ASN A 76 18.42 11.69 -13.44
CA ASN A 76 18.52 11.88 -14.89
C ASN A 76 18.67 13.36 -15.27
N LEU A 77 17.90 14.25 -14.65
CA LEU A 77 18.05 15.70 -14.82
C LEU A 77 19.46 16.14 -14.41
N ASN A 78 19.93 15.74 -13.23
CA ASN A 78 21.27 16.08 -12.75
C ASN A 78 22.38 15.58 -13.70
N CYS A 79 22.28 14.33 -14.18
CA CYS A 79 23.20 13.75 -15.16
C CYS A 79 23.21 14.55 -16.47
N HIS A 80 22.02 14.93 -16.97
CA HIS A 80 21.90 15.75 -18.17
C HIS A 80 22.55 17.13 -18.00
N TYR A 81 22.29 17.82 -16.87
CA TYR A 81 22.95 19.09 -16.57
C TYR A 81 24.47 18.92 -16.46
N GLN A 82 24.96 17.86 -15.80
CA GLN A 82 26.39 17.59 -15.68
C GLN A 82 27.05 17.31 -17.04
N LEU A 83 26.40 16.54 -17.92
CA LEU A 83 26.83 16.30 -19.30
C LEU A 83 26.89 17.61 -20.10
N GLN A 84 25.88 18.47 -19.98
CA GLN A 84 25.87 19.77 -20.65
C GLN A 84 27.03 20.67 -20.18
N LEU A 85 27.31 20.73 -18.87
CA LEU A 85 28.45 21.49 -18.36
C LEU A 85 29.80 20.97 -18.90
N LEU A 86 29.98 19.65 -18.95
CA LEU A 86 31.19 19.03 -19.51
C LEU A 86 31.36 19.37 -21.00
N LEU A 87 30.29 19.25 -21.79
CA LEU A 87 30.31 19.61 -23.21
C LEU A 87 30.64 21.10 -23.40
N LEU A 88 30.07 21.98 -22.57
CA LEU A 88 30.35 23.41 -22.62
C LEU A 88 31.83 23.71 -22.35
N GLN A 89 32.43 23.07 -21.35
CA GLN A 89 33.87 23.19 -21.05
C GLN A 89 34.74 22.70 -22.21
N HIS A 90 34.36 21.61 -22.87
CA HIS A 90 35.10 21.10 -24.03
C HIS A 90 34.97 22.00 -25.27
N THR A 91 33.83 22.64 -25.50
CA THR A 91 33.64 23.55 -26.65
C THR A 91 34.38 24.88 -26.50
N GLN A 92 34.58 25.38 -25.28
CA GLN A 92 35.35 26.61 -25.02
C GLN A 92 36.83 26.49 -25.38
N GLY A 93 37.38 25.27 -25.47
CA GLY A 93 38.74 25.02 -25.94
C GLY A 93 38.86 24.78 -27.46
N MET A 94 37.75 24.66 -28.19
CA MET A 94 37.74 24.16 -29.58
C MET A 94 37.53 25.23 -30.66
N PHE A 95 37.06 26.43 -30.31
CA PHE A 95 36.86 27.54 -31.26
C PHE A 95 37.41 28.86 -30.71
N PRO A 96 38.68 29.21 -30.97
CA PRO A 96 39.25 30.49 -30.52
C PRO A 96 38.79 31.71 -31.33
N THR A 97 37.97 31.54 -32.38
CA THR A 97 37.88 32.52 -33.48
C THR A 97 36.52 33.16 -33.73
N LEU A 98 35.52 32.97 -32.87
CA LEU A 98 34.21 33.64 -33.04
C LEU A 98 33.90 34.71 -31.99
N ALA A 99 34.91 35.23 -31.29
CA ALA A 99 34.76 36.37 -30.38
C ALA A 99 35.18 37.69 -31.05
N LEU A 100 34.71 37.98 -32.26
CA LEU A 100 34.77 39.32 -32.87
C LEU A 100 33.66 39.47 -33.93
N TYR A 101 32.42 39.68 -33.47
CA TYR A 101 31.45 40.63 -34.06
C TYR A 101 30.25 40.80 -33.13
#